data_AF-A0A1C5WC27-F1
#
_entry.id   AF-A0A1C5WC27-F1
#
_cell.length_a   1.000
_cell.length_b   1.000
_cell.length_c   1.000
_cell.angle_alpha   90.00
_cell.angle_beta   90.00
_cell.angle_gamma   90.00
#
_symmetry.space_group_name_H-M   'P 1'
#
loop_
_entity.id
_entity.type
_entity.pdbx_description
1 polymer ?
#
loop_
_entity_poly.entity_id
_entity_poly.type
_entity_poly.pdbx_seq_one_letter_code
_entity_poly.pdbx_strand_id
1 'polypeptide(L)' 'MEIVRANHVDRANGRIEFNNFTVVKRSDYYFSVLDAFGHEVTSGKSFDNAAKKAKLLQIGFNMGKDRYMNWL' A
#
# COMPACT_ATOMS: atom_id res chain seq x y z
N MET A 1 -18.48 -2.03 3.98
CA MET A 1 -17.11 -2.06 3.44
C MET A 1 -16.22 -1.33 4.41
N GLU A 2 -15.21 -2.00 4.96
CA GLU A 2 -14.33 -1.42 5.98
C GLU A 2 -13.57 -0.20 5.40
N ILE A 3 -13.46 0.87 6.17
CA ILE A 3 -12.74 2.06 5.72
C ILE A 3 -11.24 1.78 5.86
N VAL A 4 -10.57 1.50 4.73
CA VAL A 4 -9.10 1.34 4.72
C VAL A 4 -8.44 2.70 4.99
N ARG A 5 -7.72 2.77 6.11
CA ARG A 5 -6.88 3.90 6.52
C ARG A 5 -5.41 3.46 6.52
N ALA A 6 -4.52 4.42 6.34
CA ALA A 6 -3.10 4.17 6.56
C ALA A 6 -2.81 4.10 8.06
N ASN A 7 -1.90 3.21 8.44
CA ASN A 7 -1.43 3.04 9.82
C ASN A 7 -0.44 4.16 10.18
N HIS A 8 0.38 4.55 9.21
CA HIS A 8 1.39 5.59 9.39
C HIS A 8 1.55 6.40 8.10
N VAL A 9 1.74 7.71 8.25
CA VAL A 9 1.96 8.64 7.13
C VAL A 9 3.10 9.58 7.48
N ASP A 10 4.22 9.44 6.78
CA ASP A 10 5.36 10.33 6.85
C ASP A 10 5.59 10.97 5.47
N ARG A 11 4.98 12.14 5.28
CA ARG A 11 5.07 12.87 4.01
C ARG A 11 6.45 13.47 3.76
N ALA A 12 7.21 13.77 4.81
CA ALA A 12 8.52 14.39 4.68
C ALA A 12 9.51 13.39 4.06
N ASN A 13 9.45 12.14 4.49
CA ASN A 13 10.28 11.06 3.96
C ASN A 13 9.61 10.29 2.80
N GLY A 14 8.39 10.68 2.41
CA GLY A 14 7.64 10.06 1.33
C GLY A 14 7.28 8.60 1.59
N ARG A 15 6.92 8.30 2.85
CA ARG A 15 6.55 6.96 3.33
C ARG A 15 5.09 6.93 3.79
N ILE A 16 4.36 5.88 3.44
CA ILE A 16 3.01 5.61 3.96
C ILE A 16 2.80 4.11 4.09
N GLU A 17 2.22 3.70 5.21
CA GLU A 17 2.08 2.29 5.59
C GLU A 17 0.61 1.91 5.70
N PHE A 18 0.26 0.79 5.09
CA PHE A 18 -0.97 0.04 5.30
C PHE A 18 -0.60 -1.31 5.94
N ASN A 19 -1.60 -2.12 6.29
CA ASN A 19 -1.36 -3.40 6.97
C ASN A 19 -0.44 -4.36 6.18
N ASN A 20 -0.60 -4.42 4.86
CA ASN A 20 0.14 -5.37 4.01
C ASN A 20 0.99 -4.70 2.93
N PHE A 21 0.93 -3.37 2.82
CA PHE A 21 1.59 -2.63 1.76
C PHE A 21 2.23 -1.36 2.30
N THR A 22 3.45 -1.06 1.84
CA THR A 22 4.18 0.14 2.23
C THR A 22 4.64 0.90 1.00
N VAL A 23 4.43 2.22 0.98
CA VAL A 23 5.01 3.10 -0.03
C VAL A 23 6.31 3.67 0.52
N VAL A 24 7.37 3.68 -0.31
CA VAL A 24 8.66 4.27 0.04
C VAL A 24 9.16 5.13 -1.12
N LYS A 25 9.55 6.39 -0.85
CA LYS A 25 10.25 7.22 -1.82
C LYS A 25 11.63 6.64 -2.10
N ARG A 26 11.95 6.45 -3.38
CA ARG A 26 13.27 5.98 -3.84
C ARG A 26 14.05 7.10 -4.51
N SER A 27 13.37 7.96 -5.28
CA SER A 27 13.94 9.16 -5.88
C SER A 27 12.86 10.23 -6.06
N ASP A 28 13.25 11.39 -6.53
CA ASP A 28 12.30 12.34 -7.09
C ASP A 28 11.60 11.64 -8.27
N TYR A 29 10.27 11.54 -8.20
CA TYR A 29 9.42 10.84 -9.16
C TYR A 29 9.44 9.31 -9.18
N TYR A 30 10.00 8.65 -8.17
CA TYR A 30 9.88 7.19 -8.05
C TYR A 30 9.56 6.78 -6.62
N PHE A 31 8.37 6.20 -6.45
CA PHE A 31 7.86 5.69 -5.20
C PHE A 31 7.51 4.21 -5.38
N SER A 32 8.22 3.32 -4.69
CA SER A 32 7.94 1.90 -4.68
C SER A 32 6.75 1.60 -3.78
N VAL A 33 5.90 0.66 -4.17
CA VAL A 33 4.92 0.01 -3.29
C VAL A 33 5.42 -1.39 -3.02
N LEU A 34 5.74 -1.66 -1.76
CA LEU A 34 6.27 -2.92 -1.27
C LEU A 34 5.17 -3.75 -0.61
N ASP A 35 5.24 -5.07 -0.75
CA ASP A 35 4.45 -6.00 0.06
C ASP A 35 5.03 -6.16 1.49
N ALA A 36 4.38 -6.99 2.30
CA ALA A 36 4.83 -7.29 3.66
C ALA A 36 6.21 -7.99 3.74
N PHE A 37 6.71 -8.53 2.63
CA PHE A 37 8.02 -9.17 2.53
C PHE A 37 9.11 -8.20 2.00
N GLY A 38 8.74 -6.96 1.68
CA GLY A 38 9.64 -5.95 1.15
C GLY A 38 9.86 -6.02 -0.36
N HIS A 39 9.11 -6.86 -1.09
CA HIS A 39 9.19 -6.94 -2.54
C HIS A 39 8.36 -5.84 -3.19
N GLU A 40 8.91 -5.20 -4.23
CA GLU A 40 8.15 -4.22 -5.00
C GLU A 40 7.09 -4.91 -5.87
N VAL A 41 5.83 -4.53 -5.65
CA VAL A 41 4.68 -5.07 -6.39
C VAL A 41 4.15 -4.07 -7.42
N THR A 42 4.36 -2.77 -7.20
CA THR A 42 4.07 -1.71 -8.16
C THR A 42 4.79 -0.42 -7.76
N SER A 43 4.63 0.64 -8.54
CA SER A 43 5.25 1.94 -8.28
C SER A 43 4.38 3.12 -8.73
N GLY A 44 4.73 4.33 -8.29
CA GLY A 44 4.09 5.57 -8.71
C GLY A 44 5.09 6.69 -8.97
N LYS A 45 4.73 7.59 -9.90
CA LYS A 45 5.54 8.79 -10.24
C LYS A 45 5.41 9.92 -9.22
N SER A 46 4.50 9.80 -8.26
CA SER A 46 4.30 10.74 -7.17
C SER A 46 3.83 10.00 -5.92
N PHE A 47 4.00 10.63 -4.76
CA PHE A 47 3.56 10.09 -3.48
C PHE A 47 2.06 9.73 -3.51
N ASP A 48 1.21 10.65 -3.97
CA ASP A 48 -0.24 10.42 -4.04
C ASP A 48 -0.62 9.29 -5.01
N ASN A 49 0.11 9.16 -6.13
CA ASN A 49 -0.14 8.08 -7.08
C ASN A 49 0.18 6.72 -6.46
N ALA A 50 1.35 6.58 -5.82
CA ALA A 50 1.74 5.35 -5.15
C ALA A 50 0.84 5.04 -3.94
N ALA A 51 0.46 6.05 -3.15
CA ALA A 51 -0.46 5.90 -2.03
C ALA A 51 -1.85 5.40 -2.46
N LYS A 52 -2.39 5.92 -3.56
CA LYS A 52 -3.66 5.43 -4.14
C LYS A 52 -3.57 3.97 -4.56
N LYS A 53 -2.47 3.58 -5.21
CA LYS A 53 -2.24 2.18 -5.61
C LYS A 53 -2.11 1.26 -4.40
N ALA A 54 -1.31 1.63 -3.40
CA ALA A 54 -1.16 0.86 -2.17
C ALA A 54 -2.50 0.69 -1.43
N LYS A 55 -3.33 1.74 -1.36
CA LYS A 55 -4.68 1.66 -0.80
C LYS A 55 -5.58 0.68 -1.57
N LEU A 56 -5.54 0.70 -2.90
CA LEU A 56 -6.31 -0.23 -3.73
C LEU A 56 -5.87 -1.68 -3.52
N LEU A 57 -4.56 -1.93 -3.42
CA LEU A 57 -4.02 -3.25 -3.11
C LEU A 57 -4.47 -3.71 -1.72
N GLN A 58 -4.46 -2.84 -0.71
CA GLN A 58 -4.96 -3.17 0.62
C GLN A 58 -6.44 -3.52 0.61
N ILE A 59 -7.27 -2.78 -0.14
CA ILE A 59 -8.69 -3.09 -0.32
C ILE A 59 -8.85 -4.47 -0.98
N GLY A 60 -8.14 -4.72 -2.08
CA GLY A 60 -8.17 -6.00 -2.80
C GLY A 60 -7.73 -7.17 -1.92
N PHE A 61 -6.69 -6.99 -1.11
CA PHE A 61 -6.22 -7.99 -0.15
C PHE A 61 -7.27 -8.28 0.92
N ASN A 62 -7.87 -7.25 1.53
CA ASN A 62 -8.93 -7.44 2.53
C ASN A 62 -10.13 -8.18 1.91
N MET A 63 -10.57 -7.78 0.71
CA MET A 63 -11.65 -8.46 0.00
C MET A 63 -11.33 -9.93 -0.30
N GLY A 64 -10.10 -10.22 -0.73
CA GLY A 64 -9.65 -11.60 -0.96
C GLY A 64 -9.64 -12.41 0.32
N LYS A 65 -9.06 -11.88 1.40
CA LYS A 65 -9.04 -12.51 2.71
C LYS A 65 -10.46 -12.80 3.21
N ASP A 66 -11.34 -11.81 3.17
CA ASP A 66 -12.72 -11.96 3.66
C ASP A 66 -13.53 -12.98 2.85
N ARG A 67 -13.22 -13.14 1.56
CA ARG A 67 -13.92 -14.08 0.67
C ARG A 67 -13.38 -15.51 0.78
N TYR A 68 -12.06 -15.68 0.89
CA TYR A 68 -11.40 -16.97 0.78
C TYR A 68 -10.91 -17.54 2.10
N MET A 69 -10.59 -16.70 3.09
CA MET A 69 -10.11 -17.14 4.41
C MET A 69 -11.24 -17.24 5.44
N ASN A 70 -12.40 -16.62 5.23
CA ASN A 70 -13.59 -16.90 6.06
C ASN A 70 -14.32 -18.19 5.65
N TRP A 71 -13.81 -18.89 4.64
CA TRP A 71 -14.35 -20.16 4.14
C TRP A 71 -13.58 -21.38 4.66
N LEU A 72 -12.48 -21.15 5.38
CA LEU A 72 -11.66 -22.13 6.09
C LEU A 72 -11.88 -21.99 7.60
#